data_AF-A0AAP0BJX8-F1
#
_entry.id   AF-A0AAP0BJX8-F1
#
_cell.length_a   1.000
_cell.length_b   1.000
_cell.length_c   1.000
_cell.angle_alpha   90.00
_cell.angle_beta   90.00
_cell.angle_gamma   90.00
#
_symmetry.space_group_name_H-M   'P 1'
#
loop_
_entity.id
_entity.type
_entity.pdbx_description
1 polymer ?
#
loop_
_entity_poly.entity_id
_entity_poly.type
_entity_poly.pdbx_seq_one_letter_code
_entity_poly.pdbx_strand_id
1 'polypeptide(L)'
;MVEGLPMITPPQRVCEACTKGKQRRETFEGGKSRRATRQLELVHSDIAGPFETTSIGGSRYYITFTDDFSRKCWVYFLREKAEALEKFKEFGRWLRRRVVNR
;
A
#
# COMPACT_ATOMS: atom_id res chain seq x y z
N MET A 1 24.90 34.67 -19.98
CA MET A 1 23.53 35.20 -20.10
C MET A 1 22.97 34.76 -21.44
N VAL A 2 21.68 34.44 -21.53
CA VAL A 2 21.06 34.00 -22.79
C VAL A 2 20.46 35.24 -23.47
N GLU A 3 20.83 35.49 -24.72
CA GLU A 3 20.31 36.58 -25.56
C GLU A 3 19.34 36.02 -26.60
N GLY A 4 18.32 36.80 -26.99
CA GLY A 4 17.43 36.47 -28.12
C GLY A 4 16.12 35.75 -27.80
N LEU A 5 15.74 35.58 -26.53
CA LEU A 5 14.41 35.08 -26.19
C LEU A 5 13.33 36.16 -26.40
N PRO A 6 12.18 35.82 -27.00
CA PRO A 6 11.08 36.75 -27.16
C PRO A 6 10.49 37.14 -25.80
N MET A 7 10.06 38.39 -25.68
CA MET A 7 9.36 38.88 -24.48
C MET A 7 8.01 38.15 -24.35
N ILE A 8 7.87 37.32 -23.32
CA ILE A 8 6.60 36.63 -23.04
C ILE A 8 5.68 37.60 -22.30
N THR A 9 4.60 38.03 -22.96
CA THR A 9 3.56 38.82 -22.31
C THR A 9 2.64 37.91 -21.48
N PRO A 10 2.37 38.22 -20.20
CA PRO A 10 1.43 37.43 -19.41
C PRO A 10 0.01 37.54 -20.01
N PRO A 11 -0.76 36.44 -20.03
CA PRO A 11 -2.12 36.46 -20.57
C PRO A 11 -3.04 37.33 -19.70
N GLN A 12 -3.94 38.10 -20.34
CA GLN A 12 -4.90 38.98 -19.65
C GLN A 12 -5.96 38.22 -18.83
N ARG A 13 -6.15 36.91 -19.10
CA ARG A 13 -7.11 36.05 -18.42
C ARG A 13 -6.44 34.73 -18.04
N VAL A 14 -6.84 34.20 -16.88
CA VAL A 14 -6.42 32.87 -16.45
C VAL A 14 -7.15 31.84 -17.30
N CYS A 15 -6.40 31.01 -18.04
CA CYS A 15 -6.95 29.91 -18.81
C CYS A 15 -7.26 28.72 -17.90
N GLU A 16 -8.53 28.32 -17.82
CA GLU A 16 -8.99 27.21 -16.97
C GLU A 16 -8.28 25.89 -17.29
N ALA A 17 -8.10 25.57 -18.58
CA ALA A 17 -7.39 24.37 -19.02
C ALA A 17 -5.92 24.38 -18.60
N CYS A 18 -5.24 25.53 -18.69
CA CYS A 18 -3.86 25.67 -18.23
C CYS A 18 -3.76 25.56 -16.70
N THR A 19 -4.72 26.10 -15.95
CA THR A 19 -4.75 25.99 -14.48
C THR A 19 -4.91 24.54 -14.04
N LYS A 20 -5.85 23.80 -14.64
CA LYS A 20 -6.05 22.37 -14.35
C LYS A 20 -4.85 21.52 -14.77
N GLY A 21 -4.28 21.76 -15.94
CA GLY A 21 -3.11 21.03 -16.44
C GLY A 21 -1.82 21.31 -15.67
N LYS A 22 -1.70 22.48 -15.05
CA LYS A 22 -0.56 22.88 -14.21
C LYS A 22 -0.85 22.82 -12.71
N GLN A 23 -2.00 22.28 -12.30
CA GLN A 23 -2.36 22.20 -10.90
C GLN A 23 -1.36 21.29 -10.17
N ARG A 24 -0.67 21.84 -9.18
CA ARG A 24 0.15 21.04 -8.26
C ARG A 24 -0.79 20.25 -7.36
N ARG A 25 -0.46 18.98 -7.13
CA ARG A 25 -1.12 18.17 -6.09
C ARG A 25 -1.05 18.90 -4.74
N GLU A 26 -2.19 19.15 -4.13
CA GLU A 26 -2.26 19.72 -2.79
C GLU A 26 -1.62 18.79 -1.77
N THR A 27 -1.12 19.35 -0.68
CA THR A 27 -0.63 18.55 0.44
C THR A 27 -1.79 17.77 1.04
N PHE A 28 -1.59 16.47 1.26
CA PHE A 28 -2.49 15.75 2.15
C PHE A 28 -2.42 16.41 3.51
N GLU A 29 -3.58 16.74 4.07
CA GLU A 29 -3.67 17.08 5.48
C GLU A 29 -2.96 15.97 6.26
N GLY A 30 -2.06 16.36 7.17
CA GLY A 30 -1.26 15.45 7.97
C GLY A 30 -2.11 14.69 8.98
N GLY A 31 -3.03 13.86 8.50
CA GLY A 31 -3.71 12.86 9.29
C GLY A 31 -2.65 11.86 9.73
N LYS A 32 -2.33 11.86 11.03
CA LYS A 32 -1.52 10.82 11.64
C LYS A 32 -2.23 9.50 11.34
N SER A 33 -1.69 8.68 10.43
CA SER A 33 -2.16 7.30 10.30
C SER A 33 -2.08 6.72 11.71
N ARG A 34 -3.21 6.29 12.28
CA ARG A 34 -3.25 5.83 13.67
C ARG A 34 -2.32 4.62 13.78
N ARG A 35 -1.18 4.82 14.45
CA ARG A 35 -0.27 3.74 14.79
C ARG A 35 -0.88 2.94 15.93
N ALA A 36 -0.78 1.62 15.84
CA ALA A 36 -1.15 0.73 16.93
C ALA A 36 -0.29 1.01 18.17
N THR A 37 -0.93 0.93 19.33
CA THR A 37 -0.32 1.11 20.66
C THR A 37 -0.04 -0.22 21.34
N ARG A 38 -0.67 -1.30 20.88
CA ARG A 38 -0.53 -2.65 21.41
C ARG A 38 -0.31 -3.67 20.30
N GLN A 39 0.37 -4.76 20.62
CA GLN A 39 0.54 -5.90 19.70
C GLN A 39 -0.83 -6.40 19.23
N LEU A 40 -0.95 -6.63 17.92
CA LEU A 40 -2.13 -7.18 17.24
C LEU A 40 -3.39 -6.30 17.34
N GLU A 41 -3.25 -5.02 17.72
CA GLU A 41 -4.35 -4.05 17.67
C GLU A 41 -4.76 -3.72 16.23
N LEU A 42 -3.78 -3.63 15.34
CA LEU A 42 -3.97 -3.38 13.91
C LEU A 42 -3.01 -4.27 13.11
N VAL A 43 -3.57 -5.05 12.19
CA VAL A 43 -2.81 -5.87 11.25
C VAL A 43 -3.16 -5.44 9.85
N HIS A 44 -2.14 -5.02 9.10
CA HIS A 44 -2.28 -4.70 7.68
C HIS A 44 -2.12 -5.98 6.86
N SER A 45 -2.96 -6.17 5.85
CA SER A 45 -2.82 -7.29 4.92
C SER A 45 -2.69 -6.79 3.49
N ASP A 46 -1.79 -7.40 2.73
CA ASP A 46 -1.61 -7.09 1.32
C ASP A 46 -1.34 -8.36 0.50
N ILE A 47 -1.82 -8.37 -0.74
CA ILE A 47 -1.63 -9.47 -1.70
C ILE A 47 -0.78 -8.97 -2.86
N ALA A 48 0.35 -9.61 -3.07
CA ALA A 48 1.20 -9.34 -4.22
C ALA A 48 1.10 -10.47 -5.27
N GLY A 49 1.12 -10.08 -6.55
CA GLY A 49 1.10 -10.97 -7.71
C GLY A 49 -0.01 -10.66 -8.73
N PRO A 50 -0.07 -11.39 -9.86
CA PRO A 50 0.68 -12.62 -10.12
C PRO A 50 2.14 -12.33 -10.44
N PHE A 51 3.05 -13.10 -9.87
CA PHE A 51 4.45 -13.12 -10.30
C PHE A 51 4.57 -13.93 -11.59
N GLU A 52 5.52 -13.54 -12.44
CA GLU A 52 5.84 -14.22 -13.69
C GLU A 52 6.41 -15.61 -13.40
N THR A 53 7.42 -15.66 -12.52
CA THR A 53 8.02 -16.91 -12.05
C THR A 53 7.17 -17.53 -10.95
N THR A 54 6.78 -18.78 -11.15
CA THR A 54 6.14 -19.59 -10.12
C THR A 54 7.14 -19.96 -9.03
N SER A 55 6.73 -19.90 -7.77
CA SER A 55 7.55 -20.35 -6.65
C SER A 55 7.82 -21.86 -6.73
N ILE A 56 8.80 -22.36 -5.95
CA ILE A 56 9.09 -23.79 -5.82
C ILE A 56 7.83 -24.60 -5.43
N GLY A 57 6.92 -23.99 -4.67
CA GLY A 57 5.65 -24.59 -4.24
C GLY A 57 4.47 -24.45 -5.22
N GLY A 58 4.71 -23.96 -6.44
CA GLY A 58 3.65 -23.79 -7.44
C GLY A 58 2.80 -22.53 -7.25
N SER A 59 3.23 -21.59 -6.40
CA SER A 59 2.44 -20.38 -6.08
C SER A 59 2.86 -19.18 -6.93
N ARG A 60 1.90 -18.34 -7.29
CA ARG A 60 2.12 -17.11 -8.09
C ARG A 60 1.75 -15.83 -7.35
N TYR A 61 1.23 -15.97 -6.14
CA TYR A 61 0.91 -14.84 -5.27
C TYR A 61 1.43 -15.14 -3.87
N TYR A 62 1.51 -14.10 -3.05
CA TYR A 62 1.54 -14.26 -1.60
C TYR A 62 0.64 -13.22 -0.95
N ILE A 63 0.13 -13.57 0.22
CA ILE A 63 -0.53 -12.64 1.14
C ILE A 63 0.36 -12.43 2.35
N THR A 64 0.49 -11.17 2.76
CA THR A 64 1.19 -10.77 3.97
C THR A 64 0.18 -10.34 5.03
N PHE A 65 0.51 -10.60 6.29
CA PHE A 65 -0.15 -10.03 7.45
C PHE A 65 0.94 -9.36 8.28
N THR A 66 0.88 -8.04 8.45
CA THR A 66 1.89 -7.26 9.15
C THR A 66 1.27 -6.57 10.35
N ASP A 67 1.74 -6.93 11.55
CA ASP A 67 1.35 -6.24 12.77
C ASP A 67 1.93 -4.82 12.79
N ASP A 68 1.06 -3.83 12.95
CA ASP A 68 1.45 -2.41 12.88
C ASP A 68 2.35 -2.00 14.05
N PHE A 69 2.13 -2.57 15.24
CA PHE A 69 2.90 -2.26 16.44
C PHE A 69 4.31 -2.87 16.40
N SER A 70 4.40 -4.20 16.30
CA SER A 70 5.67 -4.95 16.39
C SER A 70 6.43 -5.03 15.06
N ARG A 71 5.81 -4.64 13.94
CA ARG A 71 6.32 -4.83 12.57
C ARG A 71 6.54 -6.30 12.18
N LYS A 72 6.04 -7.25 12.97
CA LYS A 72 6.12 -8.67 12.63
C LYS A 72 5.24 -8.96 11.42
N CYS A 73 5.83 -9.62 10.42
CA CYS A 73 5.15 -10.02 9.19
C CYS A 73 5.04 -11.54 9.10
N TRP A 74 3.88 -12.01 8.68
CA TRP A 74 3.61 -13.40 8.32
C TRP A 74 3.27 -13.48 6.84
N VAL A 75 3.85 -14.44 6.13
CA VAL A 75 3.67 -14.60 4.68
C VAL A 75 3.07 -15.96 4.40
N TYR A 76 2.04 -15.99 3.56
CA TYR A 76 1.43 -17.21 3.05
C TYR A 76 1.44 -17.17 1.52
N PHE A 77 1.90 -18.25 0.90
CA PHE A 77 1.89 -18.38 -0.55
C PHE A 77 0.50 -18.83 -1.05
N LEU A 78 0.09 -18.30 -2.20
CA LEU A 78 -1.16 -18.64 -2.86
C LEU A 78 -0.92 -19.02 -4.33
N ARG A 79 -1.63 -20.05 -4.79
CA ARG A 79 -1.68 -20.41 -6.22
C ARG A 79 -2.59 -19.46 -6.98
N GLU A 80 -3.71 -19.09 -6.37
CA GLU A 80 -4.70 -18.17 -6.92
C GLU A 80 -5.14 -17.12 -5.87
N LYS A 81 -5.59 -15.95 -6.31
CA LYS A 81 -6.10 -14.90 -5.40
C LYS A 81 -7.29 -15.36 -4.55
N ALA A 82 -8.08 -16.33 -5.03
CA ALA A 82 -9.24 -16.86 -4.33
C ALA A 82 -8.90 -17.55 -2.99
N GLU A 83 -7.67 -18.05 -2.84
CA GLU A 83 -7.18 -18.70 -1.62
C GLU A 83 -6.97 -17.72 -0.45
N ALA A 84 -7.02 -16.40 -0.70
CA ALA A 84 -6.74 -15.37 0.31
C ALA A 84 -7.62 -15.47 1.56
N LEU A 85 -8.92 -15.72 1.39
CA LEU A 85 -9.85 -15.85 2.52
C LEU A 85 -9.52 -17.07 3.39
N GLU A 86 -9.08 -18.17 2.77
CA GLU A 86 -8.67 -19.36 3.50
C GLU A 86 -7.42 -19.11 4.32
N LYS A 87 -6.41 -18.45 3.73
CA LYS A 87 -5.18 -18.06 4.45
C LYS A 87 -5.44 -17.05 5.56
N PHE A 88 -6.39 -16.13 5.39
CA PHE A 88 -6.83 -15.25 6.47
C PHE A 88 -7.43 -16.04 7.66
N LYS A 89 -8.31 -17.01 7.38
CA LYS A 89 -8.88 -17.89 8.42
C LYS A 89 -7.79 -18.71 9.11
N GLU A 90 -6.82 -19.23 8.35
CA GLU A 90 -5.65 -19.94 8.86
C GLU A 90 -4.83 -19.07 9.81
N PHE A 91 -4.50 -17.84 9.40
CA PHE A 91 -3.82 -16.86 10.22
C PHE A 91 -4.57 -16.55 11.53
N GLY A 92 -5.89 -16.32 11.46
CA GLY A 92 -6.72 -16.09 12.65
C GLY A 92 -6.80 -17.29 13.61
N ARG A 93 -6.74 -18.53 13.11
CA ARG A 93 -6.62 -19.73 13.95
C ARG A 93 -5.23 -19.82 14.60
N TRP A 94 -4.17 -19.50 13.84
CA TRP A 94 -2.79 -19.46 14.34
C TRP A 94 -2.61 -18.45 15.47
N LEU A 95 -3.15 -17.23 15.30
CA LEU A 95 -3.12 -16.17 16.33
C LEU A 95 -3.75 -16.64 17.64
N ARG A 96 -4.96 -17.21 17.58
CA ARG A 96 -5.67 -17.70 18.77
C ARG A 96 -4.88 -18.75 19.54
N ARG A 97 -4.19 -19.67 18.86
CA ARG A 97 -3.40 -20.73 19.54
C ARG A 97 -2.15 -20.21 20.23
N ARG A 98 -1.49 -19.16 19.71
CA ARG A 98 -0.18 -18.70 20.19
C ARG A 98 -0.20 -17.42 21.04
N VAL A 99 -1.26 -16.63 20.94
CA VAL A 99 -1.38 -15.34 21.64
C VAL A 99 -2.25 -15.47 22.89
N VAL A 100 -3.29 -16.32 22.88
CA VAL A 100 -4.21 -16.48 24.02
C VAL A 100 -3.68 -17.46 25.08
N ASN A 101 -2.75 -18.35 24.71
CA ASN A 101 -2.13 -19.31 25.63
C ASN A 101 -0.76 -18.83 26.18
N ARG A 102 -0.55 -17.51 26.24
CA ARG A 102 0.60 -16.88 26.90
C ARG A 102 0.10 -15.85 27.91
#